data_AF-A0A7Z2VPC5-F1
#
_entry.id   AF-A0A7Z2VPC5-F1
#
_cell.length_a   1.000
_cell.length_b   1.000
_cell.length_c   1.000
_cell.angle_alpha   90.00
_cell.angle_beta   90.00
_cell.angle_gamma   90.00
#
_symmetry.space_group_name_H-M   'P 1'
#
loop_
_entity.id
_entity.type
_entity.pdbx_description
1 polymer ?
#
loop_
_entity_poly.entity_id
_entity_poly.type
_entity_poly.pdbx_seq_one_letter_code
_entity_poly.pdbx_strand_id
1 'polypeptide(L)'
;MYCVNCGEKLVQSAISCPSCGSVVRQAYDIPEGMAAKEETPEQQSWVTQPETRSYGLSDQSKKLILVGMGAIAIVFLIFRFAGGAGSQATPEKTVKGFLSAVMKEDAKEMTSYLSITYEDFPNVSDKDSFIAMQEEQFKSGGMDLQDYEIMDVKINEDKATVDYEIEYVVNGMKQTQEDSFNLVKTKRKWYIFIDLNL
;
A
#
# COMPACT_ATOMS: atom_id res chain seq x y z
N MET A 1 6.92 -22.77 15.59
CA MET A 1 5.45 -22.97 15.74
C MET A 1 4.75 -22.28 14.57
N TYR A 2 3.48 -22.55 14.30
CA TYR A 2 2.73 -21.86 13.25
C TYR A 2 1.59 -21.06 13.85
N CYS A 3 1.23 -19.94 13.25
CA CYS A 3 0.12 -19.11 13.69
C CYS A 3 -1.20 -19.87 13.50
N VAL A 4 -1.96 -20.05 14.56
CA VAL A 4 -3.26 -20.75 14.51
C VAL A 4 -4.33 -19.99 13.71
N ASN A 5 -4.11 -18.71 13.44
CA ASN A 5 -5.06 -17.87 12.72
C ASN A 5 -4.80 -17.79 11.21
N CYS A 6 -3.53 -17.78 10.78
CA CYS A 6 -3.18 -17.62 9.36
C CYS A 6 -2.18 -18.64 8.81
N GLY A 7 -1.68 -19.57 9.62
CA GLY A 7 -0.76 -20.63 9.19
C GLY A 7 0.70 -20.20 9.01
N GLU A 8 1.03 -18.93 9.25
CA GLU A 8 2.40 -18.42 9.09
C GLU A 8 3.41 -19.08 10.05
N LYS A 9 4.65 -19.29 9.60
CA LYS A 9 5.71 -19.86 10.45
C LYS A 9 6.25 -18.82 11.42
N LEU A 10 6.14 -19.11 12.71
CA LEU A 10 6.54 -18.22 13.80
C LEU A 10 7.89 -18.62 14.41
N VAL A 11 8.70 -17.61 14.72
CA VAL A 11 9.92 -17.75 15.53
C VAL A 11 9.56 -18.10 16.97
N GLN A 12 10.43 -18.84 17.67
CA GLN A 12 10.12 -19.44 18.98
C GLN A 12 9.80 -18.45 20.10
N SER A 13 10.10 -17.16 19.93
CA SER A 13 9.82 -16.08 20.88
C SER A 13 8.78 -15.07 20.39
N ALA A 14 8.04 -15.38 19.32
CA ALA A 14 7.05 -14.46 18.76
C ALA A 14 5.84 -14.33 19.70
N ILE A 15 5.63 -13.12 20.24
CA ILE A 15 4.46 -12.77 21.07
C ILE A 15 3.24 -12.46 20.18
N SER A 16 3.46 -12.04 18.94
CA SER A 16 2.43 -11.76 17.94
C SER A 16 2.88 -12.23 16.56
N CYS A 17 1.91 -12.58 15.71
CA CYS A 17 2.17 -12.99 14.34
C CYS A 17 2.49 -11.75 13.48
N PRO A 18 3.63 -11.71 12.76
CA PRO A 18 3.98 -10.56 11.92
C PRO A 18 3.08 -10.45 10.67
N SER A 19 2.53 -11.56 10.17
CA SER A 19 1.70 -11.55 8.97
C SER A 19 0.25 -11.12 9.22
N CYS A 20 -0.34 -11.48 10.36
CA CYS A 20 -1.77 -11.20 10.62
C CYS A 20 -2.04 -10.43 11.93
N GLY A 21 -1.02 -10.13 12.71
CA GLY A 21 -1.13 -9.36 13.95
C GLY A 21 -1.75 -10.10 15.14
N SER A 22 -2.19 -11.36 14.98
CA SER A 22 -2.80 -12.10 16.09
C SER A 22 -1.78 -12.40 17.20
N VAL A 23 -2.17 -12.20 18.46
CA VAL A 23 -1.33 -12.55 19.62
C VAL A 23 -1.16 -14.06 19.71
N VAL A 24 0.09 -14.51 19.81
CA VAL A 24 0.45 -15.92 19.89
C VAL A 24 0.44 -16.29 21.35
N ARG A 25 -0.62 -16.97 21.80
CA ARG A 25 -0.67 -17.54 23.16
C ARG A 25 0.28 -18.74 23.20
N GLN A 26 1.52 -18.49 23.57
CA GLN A 26 2.47 -19.56 23.84
C GLN A 26 2.09 -20.15 25.21
N ALA A 27 1.46 -21.33 25.21
CA ALA A 27 1.35 -22.14 26.40
C ALA A 27 2.76 -22.66 26.72
N TYR A 28 3.47 -21.97 27.61
CA TYR A 28 4.65 -22.52 28.22
C TYR A 28 4.16 -23.39 29.38
N ASP A 29 4.29 -24.71 29.20
CA ASP A 29 4.26 -25.66 30.30
C ASP A 29 5.33 -25.23 31.32
N ILE A 30 4.89 -24.79 32.49
CA ILE A 30 5.74 -24.72 33.67
C ILE A 30 5.51 -26.05 34.42
N PRO A 31 6.57 -26.84 34.66
CA PRO A 31 6.46 -28.13 35.31
C PRO A 31 6.00 -28.01 36.76
N GLU A 32 5.29 -29.06 37.18
CA GLU A 32 4.79 -29.35 38.52
C GLU A 32 5.81 -29.04 39.63
N GLY A 33 5.30 -28.47 40.73
CA GLY A 33 5.98 -28.53 42.02
C GLY A 33 5.83 -27.28 42.86
N MET A 34 4.70 -27.13 43.55
CA MET A 34 4.66 -27.05 45.01
C MET A 34 3.21 -26.89 45.48
N ALA A 35 2.75 -27.96 46.11
CA ALA A 35 1.48 -28.11 46.78
C ALA A 35 1.40 -27.23 48.05
N ALA A 36 0.19 -26.77 48.35
CA ALA A 36 -0.49 -26.80 49.64
C ALA A 36 -1.58 -25.71 49.66
N LYS A 37 -2.77 -25.85 50.25
CA LYS A 37 -3.56 -26.93 50.85
C LYS A 37 -4.79 -26.16 51.40
N GLU A 38 -6.01 -26.69 51.20
CA GLU A 38 -7.24 -26.40 51.99
C GLU A 38 -7.76 -24.94 52.00
N GLU A 39 -9.00 -24.55 52.33
CA GLU A 39 -10.37 -25.07 52.41
C GLU A 39 -11.24 -23.79 52.62
N THR A 40 -12.51 -23.83 52.20
CA THR A 40 -13.66 -22.91 52.41
C THR A 40 -13.71 -22.30 53.85
N PRO A 41 -14.31 -21.11 54.18
CA PRO A 41 -15.64 -20.66 53.72
C PRO A 41 -15.94 -19.13 53.58
N GLU A 42 -17.12 -18.90 53.03
CA GLU A 42 -17.94 -17.69 52.95
C GLU A 42 -18.17 -17.00 54.31
N GLN A 43 -17.95 -15.68 54.43
CA GLN A 43 -18.67 -14.84 55.40
C GLN A 43 -18.70 -13.35 55.02
N GLN A 44 -19.89 -12.76 55.20
CA GLN A 44 -20.34 -11.41 54.89
C GLN A 44 -19.67 -10.29 55.73
N SER A 45 -19.70 -9.08 55.16
CA SER A 45 -20.23 -7.83 55.75
C SER A 45 -19.29 -6.60 55.73
N TRP A 46 -19.71 -5.65 54.88
CA TRP A 46 -19.64 -4.19 54.90
C TRP A 46 -18.48 -3.39 55.55
N VAL A 47 -18.16 -2.32 54.81
CA VAL A 47 -17.37 -1.11 55.12
C VAL A 47 -15.86 -1.35 55.06
N THR A 48 -15.17 -0.95 53.99
CA THR A 48 -14.83 0.46 53.71
C THR A 48 -14.28 0.48 52.28
N GLN A 49 -14.76 1.39 51.43
CA GLN A 49 -14.19 1.64 50.11
C GLN A 49 -12.78 2.24 50.29
N PRO A 50 -11.69 1.54 49.93
CA PRO A 50 -10.40 2.19 49.78
C PRO A 50 -10.41 2.86 48.41
N GLU A 51 -10.04 4.13 48.40
CA GLU A 51 -9.90 4.95 47.21
C GLU A 51 -9.26 4.16 46.06
N THR A 52 -9.95 4.14 44.92
CA THR A 52 -9.31 3.79 43.65
C THR A 52 -8.18 4.76 43.43
N ARG A 53 -6.96 4.37 43.79
CA ARG A 53 -5.75 4.94 43.19
C ARG A 53 -5.81 4.60 41.72
N SER A 54 -6.40 5.50 40.95
CA SER A 54 -6.06 5.68 39.55
C SER A 54 -4.55 5.90 39.51
N TYR A 55 -3.80 4.88 39.10
CA TYR A 55 -2.44 5.09 38.63
C TYR A 55 -2.56 5.90 37.36
N GLY A 56 -2.61 7.22 37.54
CA GLY A 56 -2.42 8.18 36.47
C GLY A 56 -1.10 7.83 35.77
N LEU A 57 -1.20 7.57 34.47
CA LEU A 57 -0.04 7.54 33.59
C LEU A 57 0.76 8.82 33.85
N SER A 58 2.00 8.64 34.27
CA SER A 58 2.90 9.74 34.58
C SER A 58 3.01 10.70 33.38
N ASP A 59 3.11 11.98 33.70
CA ASP A 59 2.98 13.11 32.76
C ASP A 59 4.09 13.18 31.69
N GLN A 60 5.02 12.23 31.70
CA GLN A 60 6.09 12.10 30.71
C GLN A 60 5.74 11.13 29.55
N SER A 61 4.82 10.17 29.74
CA SER A 61 4.49 9.17 28.70
C SER A 61 3.39 9.64 27.74
N LYS A 62 2.55 10.60 28.14
CA LYS A 62 1.56 11.23 27.24
C LYS A 62 2.20 12.13 26.18
N LYS A 63 3.41 12.65 26.42
CA LYS A 63 4.13 13.51 25.48
C LYS A 63 4.83 12.73 24.35
N LEU A 64 5.08 11.44 24.50
CA LEU A 64 5.75 10.64 23.46
C LEU A 64 4.78 9.97 22.48
N ILE A 65 3.55 9.65 22.90
CA ILE A 65 2.51 9.11 22.00
C ILE A 65 1.98 10.21 21.05
N LEU A 66 1.87 11.45 21.53
CA LEU A 66 1.49 12.60 20.69
C LEU A 66 2.58 13.00 19.69
N VAL A 67 3.86 12.77 20.00
CA VAL A 67 4.97 13.08 19.10
C VAL A 67 5.13 12.02 18.01
N GLY A 68 4.86 10.73 18.31
CA GLY A 68 4.88 9.66 17.30
C GLY A 68 3.72 9.73 16.29
N MET A 69 2.48 9.90 16.77
CA MET A 69 1.31 10.09 15.88
C MET A 69 1.31 11.46 15.18
N GLY A 70 1.79 12.49 15.88
CA GLY A 70 1.96 13.82 15.31
C GLY A 70 2.96 13.81 14.15
N ALA A 71 4.10 13.13 14.30
CA ALA A 71 5.09 13.02 13.21
C ALA A 71 4.54 12.26 11.99
N ILE A 72 3.80 11.16 12.17
CA ILE A 72 3.17 10.43 11.05
C ILE A 72 2.09 11.29 10.38
N ALA A 73 1.23 11.94 11.16
CA ALA A 73 0.21 12.84 10.62
C ALA A 73 0.82 14.06 9.93
N ILE A 74 1.90 14.62 10.47
CA ILE A 74 2.63 15.75 9.88
C ILE A 74 3.36 15.30 8.62
N VAL A 75 4.00 14.12 8.59
CA VAL A 75 4.60 13.56 7.36
C VAL A 75 3.51 13.31 6.31
N PHE A 76 2.40 12.67 6.68
CA PHE A 76 1.24 12.46 5.80
C PHE A 76 0.67 13.79 5.29
N LEU A 77 0.55 14.81 6.15
CA LEU A 77 0.06 16.14 5.79
C LEU A 77 1.09 16.93 4.98
N ILE A 78 2.39 16.76 5.19
CA ILE A 78 3.46 17.32 4.35
C ILE A 78 3.36 16.70 2.95
N PHE A 79 3.24 15.37 2.84
CA PHE A 79 2.98 14.71 1.55
C PHE A 79 1.65 15.16 0.91
N ARG A 80 0.64 15.52 1.70
CA ARG A 80 -0.68 15.96 1.23
C ARG A 80 -0.75 17.45 0.84
N PHE A 81 -0.06 18.34 1.56
CA PHE A 81 -0.24 19.80 1.52
C PHE A 81 1.02 20.60 1.15
N ALA A 82 2.24 20.05 1.24
CA ALA A 82 3.43 20.69 0.70
C ALA A 82 3.48 20.51 -0.82
N GLY A 83 2.60 21.23 -1.52
CA GLY A 83 2.76 21.54 -2.93
C GLY A 83 2.59 20.38 -3.90
N GLY A 84 1.37 19.83 -4.01
CA GLY A 84 0.74 19.46 -5.29
C GLY A 84 1.49 18.52 -6.24
N ALA A 85 2.56 17.88 -5.78
CA ALA A 85 3.34 16.92 -6.51
C ALA A 85 2.80 15.53 -6.18
N GLY A 86 1.53 15.29 -6.54
CA GLY A 86 0.98 13.92 -6.56
C GLY A 86 1.82 13.01 -7.44
N SER A 87 1.41 11.76 -7.61
CA SER A 87 2.10 10.81 -8.49
C SER A 87 2.37 11.32 -9.92
N GLN A 88 1.78 12.45 -10.34
CA GLN A 88 1.98 13.11 -11.63
C GLN A 88 2.82 14.40 -11.62
N ALA A 89 3.69 14.58 -10.61
CA ALA A 89 4.48 15.81 -10.44
C ALA A 89 5.59 16.01 -11.48
N THR A 90 6.19 14.91 -11.93
CA THR A 90 7.27 14.86 -12.91
C THR A 90 6.94 13.77 -13.94
N PRO A 91 7.49 13.82 -15.16
CA PRO A 91 7.23 12.80 -16.17
C PRO A 91 7.59 11.39 -15.67
N GLU A 92 8.75 11.25 -15.03
CA GLU A 92 9.20 10.01 -14.43
C GLU A 92 8.19 9.47 -13.41
N LYS A 93 7.69 10.31 -12.49
CA LYS A 93 6.72 9.87 -11.48
C LYS A 93 5.41 9.45 -12.11
N THR A 94 4.95 10.15 -13.16
CA THR A 94 3.75 9.79 -13.92
C THR A 94 3.91 8.39 -14.52
N VAL A 95 5.02 8.11 -15.20
CA VAL A 95 5.26 6.80 -15.83
C VAL A 95 5.41 5.70 -14.79
N LYS A 96 6.19 5.93 -13.73
CA LYS A 96 6.31 4.96 -12.61
C LYS A 96 4.94 4.66 -11.99
N GLY A 97 4.11 5.68 -11.79
CA GLY A 97 2.76 5.53 -11.28
C GLY A 97 1.87 4.72 -12.22
N PHE A 98 1.93 5.00 -13.52
CA PHE A 98 1.21 4.25 -14.55
C PHE A 98 1.62 2.78 -14.59
N LEU A 99 2.91 2.47 -14.74
CA LEU A 99 3.42 1.10 -14.80
C LEU A 99 3.14 0.33 -13.51
N SER A 100 3.27 0.99 -12.35
CA SER A 100 2.89 0.38 -11.06
C SER A 100 1.40 0.05 -10.98
N ALA A 101 0.54 0.85 -11.61
CA ALA A 101 -0.90 0.57 -11.67
C ALA A 101 -1.21 -0.59 -12.63
N VAL A 102 -0.49 -0.69 -13.76
CA VAL A 102 -0.56 -1.84 -14.68
C VAL A 102 -0.16 -3.13 -13.96
N MET A 103 0.97 -3.14 -13.25
CA MET A 103 1.43 -4.31 -12.48
C MET A 103 0.44 -4.75 -11.40
N LYS A 104 -0.36 -3.82 -10.87
CA LYS A 104 -1.39 -4.10 -9.86
C LYS A 104 -2.76 -4.40 -10.48
N GLU A 105 -2.86 -4.37 -11.81
CA GLU A 105 -4.10 -4.48 -12.56
C GLU A 105 -5.16 -3.45 -12.10
N ASP A 106 -4.73 -2.28 -11.63
CA ASP A 106 -5.63 -1.21 -11.19
C ASP A 106 -5.96 -0.29 -12.37
N ALA A 107 -6.96 -0.69 -13.14
CA ALA A 107 -7.42 0.04 -14.34
C ALA A 107 -7.79 1.50 -14.04
N LYS A 108 -8.35 1.77 -12.86
CA LYS A 108 -8.79 3.11 -12.47
C LYS A 108 -7.60 4.01 -12.16
N GLU A 109 -6.65 3.52 -11.37
CA GLU A 109 -5.42 4.24 -11.08
C GLU A 109 -4.61 4.44 -12.36
N MET A 110 -4.45 3.40 -13.18
CA MET A 110 -3.77 3.46 -14.47
C MET A 110 -4.36 4.56 -15.37
N THR A 111 -5.69 4.57 -15.55
CA THR A 111 -6.38 5.57 -16.39
C THR A 111 -6.20 7.00 -15.86
N SER A 112 -5.92 7.18 -14.57
CA SER A 112 -5.70 8.53 -14.01
C SER A 112 -4.43 9.23 -14.51
N TYR A 113 -3.46 8.45 -15.00
CA TYR A 113 -2.20 8.95 -15.57
C TYR A 113 -2.32 9.33 -17.05
N LEU A 114 -3.40 8.94 -17.72
CA LEU A 114 -3.57 9.09 -19.16
C LEU A 114 -4.30 10.40 -19.52
N SER A 115 -3.90 11.01 -20.62
CA SER A 115 -4.64 12.06 -21.32
C SER A 115 -5.22 11.46 -22.59
N ILE A 116 -6.43 10.91 -22.49
CA ILE A 116 -7.11 10.20 -23.57
C ILE A 116 -8.17 11.09 -24.21
N THR A 117 -8.23 11.05 -25.53
CA THR A 117 -9.39 11.42 -26.34
C THR A 117 -10.16 10.15 -26.70
N TYR A 118 -11.40 10.02 -26.23
CA TYR A 118 -12.19 8.78 -26.43
C TYR A 118 -12.61 8.56 -27.89
N GLU A 119 -12.52 9.59 -28.73
CA GLU A 119 -12.79 9.52 -30.16
C GLU A 119 -11.87 8.53 -30.89
N ASP A 120 -10.69 8.24 -30.33
CA ASP A 120 -9.71 7.34 -30.91
C ASP A 120 -9.99 5.86 -30.63
N PHE A 121 -10.94 5.55 -29.73
CA PHE A 121 -11.24 4.18 -29.31
C PHE A 121 -12.63 3.74 -29.78
N PRO A 122 -12.73 2.84 -30.78
CA PRO A 122 -14.03 2.35 -31.23
C PRO A 122 -14.71 1.60 -30.08
N ASN A 123 -15.93 2.04 -29.74
CA ASN A 123 -16.78 1.52 -28.65
C ASN A 123 -16.46 2.01 -27.24
N VAL A 124 -15.61 3.03 -27.08
CA VAL A 124 -15.39 3.70 -25.78
C VAL A 124 -15.95 5.12 -25.87
N SER A 125 -17.05 5.39 -25.18
CA SER A 125 -17.70 6.71 -25.18
C SER A 125 -17.20 7.65 -24.08
N ASP A 126 -16.62 7.10 -23.03
CA ASP A 126 -16.30 7.81 -21.80
C ASP A 126 -15.25 7.07 -20.97
N LYS A 127 -14.84 7.72 -19.89
CA LYS A 127 -13.83 7.23 -18.96
C LYS A 127 -14.21 5.90 -18.32
N ASP A 128 -15.47 5.73 -17.93
CA ASP A 128 -15.89 4.56 -17.16
C ASP A 128 -15.94 3.33 -18.08
N SER A 129 -16.35 3.52 -19.33
CA SER A 129 -16.29 2.51 -20.38
C SER A 129 -14.85 2.10 -20.70
N PHE A 130 -13.92 3.07 -20.73
CA PHE A 130 -12.49 2.78 -20.90
C PHE A 130 -11.93 1.96 -19.73
N ILE A 131 -12.26 2.36 -18.49
CA ILE A 131 -11.84 1.63 -17.29
C ILE A 131 -12.37 0.19 -17.34
N ALA A 132 -13.66 0.01 -17.65
CA ALA A 132 -14.27 -1.33 -17.73
C ALA A 132 -13.61 -2.20 -18.80
N MET A 133 -13.24 -1.63 -19.96
CA MET A 133 -12.49 -2.31 -21.00
C MET A 133 -11.12 -2.80 -20.50
N GLN A 134 -10.39 -1.93 -19.78
CA GLN A 134 -9.08 -2.29 -19.22
C GLN A 134 -9.18 -3.33 -18.10
N GLU A 135 -10.21 -3.25 -17.24
CA GLU A 135 -10.48 -4.27 -16.23
C GLU A 135 -10.76 -5.65 -16.86
N GLU A 136 -11.47 -5.68 -17.99
CA GLU A 136 -11.72 -6.93 -18.71
C GLU A 136 -10.44 -7.48 -19.34
N GLN A 137 -9.58 -6.61 -19.90
CA GLN A 137 -8.27 -7.02 -20.40
C GLN A 137 -7.42 -7.67 -19.31
N PHE A 138 -7.36 -7.09 -18.11
CA PHE A 138 -6.63 -7.69 -16.99
C PHE A 138 -7.18 -9.06 -16.63
N LYS A 139 -8.51 -9.23 -16.52
CA LYS A 139 -9.14 -10.54 -16.26
C LYS A 139 -8.86 -11.58 -17.34
N SER A 140 -8.73 -11.15 -18.60
CA SER A 140 -8.48 -12.04 -19.74
C SER A 140 -7.03 -12.57 -19.80
N GLY A 141 -6.19 -12.21 -18.83
CA GLY A 141 -4.77 -12.55 -18.83
C GLY A 141 -3.98 -11.56 -19.68
N GLY A 142 -4.08 -10.27 -19.33
CA GLY A 142 -3.27 -9.21 -19.93
C GLY A 142 -1.76 -9.48 -19.83
N MET A 143 -0.94 -8.53 -20.28
CA MET A 143 0.52 -8.66 -20.16
C MET A 143 0.91 -8.84 -18.68
N ASP A 144 1.55 -9.97 -18.37
CA ASP A 144 2.08 -10.27 -17.04
C ASP A 144 3.39 -9.48 -16.81
N LEU A 145 3.24 -8.20 -16.51
CA LEU A 145 4.32 -7.25 -16.24
C LEU A 145 4.91 -7.51 -14.85
N GLN A 146 6.20 -7.86 -14.81
CA GLN A 146 6.92 -8.28 -13.61
C GLN A 146 7.77 -7.17 -13.00
N ASP A 147 8.41 -6.37 -13.84
CA ASP A 147 9.27 -5.25 -13.40
C ASP A 147 9.40 -4.19 -14.50
N TYR A 148 9.94 -3.03 -14.14
CA TYR A 148 10.27 -1.98 -15.08
C TYR A 148 11.43 -1.08 -14.59
N GLU A 149 12.16 -0.52 -15.54
CA GLU A 149 13.21 0.47 -15.30
C GLU A 149 12.97 1.72 -16.15
N ILE A 150 13.18 2.91 -15.56
CA ILE A 150 13.20 4.15 -16.34
C ILE A 150 14.62 4.39 -16.83
N MET A 151 14.78 4.45 -18.15
CA MET A 151 16.08 4.55 -18.82
C MET A 151 16.50 6.01 -19.01
N ASP A 152 15.60 6.85 -19.52
CA ASP A 152 15.88 8.26 -19.78
C ASP A 152 14.62 9.13 -19.67
N VAL A 153 14.82 10.41 -19.34
CA VAL A 153 13.75 11.41 -19.22
C VAL A 153 14.17 12.69 -19.93
N LYS A 154 13.56 12.94 -21.09
CA LYS A 154 13.77 14.15 -21.89
C LYS A 154 12.61 15.11 -21.68
N ILE A 155 12.88 16.30 -21.14
CA ILE A 155 11.84 17.31 -20.87
C ILE A 155 12.06 18.52 -21.78
N ASN A 156 11.01 18.93 -22.49
CA ASN A 156 10.97 20.15 -23.28
C ASN A 156 9.71 20.95 -22.93
N GLU A 157 9.86 21.95 -22.07
CA GLU A 157 8.78 22.82 -21.58
C GLU A 157 7.59 22.06 -20.97
N ASP A 158 6.51 21.92 -21.74
CA ASP A 158 5.25 21.26 -21.38
C ASP A 158 5.11 19.86 -21.98
N LYS A 159 6.16 19.36 -22.64
CA LYS A 159 6.25 18.00 -23.19
C LYS A 159 7.41 17.24 -22.60
N ALA A 160 7.29 15.93 -22.56
CA ALA A 160 8.40 15.05 -22.19
C ALA A 160 8.30 13.71 -22.90
N THR A 161 9.45 13.06 -23.06
CA THR A 161 9.55 11.65 -23.45
C THR A 161 10.25 10.92 -22.32
N VAL A 162 9.69 9.78 -21.92
CA VAL A 162 10.28 8.91 -20.90
C VAL A 162 10.51 7.56 -21.54
N ASP A 163 11.78 7.22 -21.71
CA ASP A 163 12.23 5.95 -22.24
C ASP A 163 12.31 4.95 -21.07
N TYR A 164 11.78 3.74 -21.26
CA TYR A 164 11.70 2.73 -20.21
C TYR A 164 11.89 1.32 -20.76
N GLU A 165 12.29 0.42 -19.87
CA GLU A 165 12.37 -1.02 -20.12
C GLU A 165 11.35 -1.73 -19.23
N ILE A 166 10.67 -2.75 -19.76
CA ILE A 166 9.77 -3.64 -19.01
C ILE A 166 10.25 -5.09 -19.06
N GLU A 167 10.08 -5.81 -17.95
CA GLU A 167 10.15 -7.27 -17.90
C GLU A 167 8.74 -7.86 -17.82
N TYR A 168 8.40 -8.80 -18.70
CA TYR A 168 7.09 -9.46 -18.68
C TYR A 168 7.20 -10.96 -19.00
N VAL A 169 6.17 -11.73 -18.68
CA VAL A 169 6.14 -13.19 -18.91
C VAL A 169 5.15 -13.54 -20.02
N VAL A 170 5.62 -14.29 -21.01
CA VAL A 170 4.77 -14.91 -22.05
C VAL A 170 5.09 -16.38 -22.12
N ASN A 171 4.06 -17.24 -22.00
CA ASN A 171 4.21 -18.70 -22.01
C ASN A 171 5.24 -19.21 -20.98
N GLY A 172 5.30 -18.58 -19.80
CA GLY A 172 6.24 -18.94 -18.72
C GLY A 172 7.69 -18.51 -18.96
N MET A 173 7.98 -17.78 -20.03
CA MET A 173 9.31 -17.26 -20.33
C MET A 173 9.34 -15.75 -20.09
N LYS A 174 10.36 -15.30 -19.34
CA LYS A 174 10.66 -13.87 -19.19
C LYS A 174 11.09 -13.27 -20.51
N GLN A 175 10.55 -12.11 -20.81
CA GLN A 175 10.86 -11.25 -21.94
C GLN A 175 11.19 -9.85 -21.43
N THR A 176 11.96 -9.12 -22.22
CA THR A 176 12.30 -7.72 -21.96
C THR A 176 11.97 -6.89 -23.18
N GLN A 177 11.45 -5.68 -22.98
CA GLN A 177 11.14 -4.75 -24.06
C GLN A 177 11.42 -3.31 -23.64
N GLU A 178 12.14 -2.58 -24.50
CA GLU A 178 12.30 -1.13 -24.39
C GLU A 178 11.18 -0.41 -25.17
N ASP A 179 10.66 0.67 -24.62
CA ASP A 179 9.64 1.52 -25.24
C ASP A 179 9.72 2.95 -24.66
N SER A 180 8.85 3.85 -25.11
CA SER A 180 8.82 5.24 -24.66
C SER A 180 7.40 5.78 -24.54
N PHE A 181 7.15 6.54 -23.48
CA PHE A 181 5.92 7.33 -23.35
C PHE A 181 6.19 8.79 -23.74
N ASN A 182 5.26 9.35 -24.51
CA ASN A 182 5.14 10.80 -24.67
C ASN A 182 4.19 11.34 -23.60
N LEU A 183 4.55 12.49 -23.01
CA LEU A 183 3.80 13.12 -21.94
C LEU A 183 3.56 14.60 -22.22
N VAL A 184 2.43 15.10 -21.72
CA VAL A 184 2.03 16.50 -21.76
C VAL A 184 1.72 17.03 -20.37
N LYS A 185 2.07 18.30 -20.11
CA LYS A 185 1.86 18.97 -18.83
C LYS A 185 0.59 19.82 -18.87
N THR A 186 -0.40 19.45 -18.06
CA THR A 186 -1.67 20.17 -17.92
C THR A 186 -1.86 20.65 -16.47
N LYS A 187 -2.06 21.95 -16.26
CA LYS A 187 -2.34 22.57 -14.95
C LYS A 187 -1.40 22.07 -13.83
N ARG A 188 -0.10 21.91 -14.15
CA ARG A 188 1.01 21.45 -13.29
C ARG A 188 1.13 19.93 -13.07
N LYS A 189 0.34 19.10 -13.76
CA LYS A 189 0.47 17.64 -13.74
C LYS A 189 0.89 17.10 -15.09
N TRP A 190 1.67 16.04 -15.09
CA TRP A 190 2.08 15.32 -16.30
C TRP A 190 1.15 14.14 -16.57
N TYR A 191 0.74 14.00 -17.82
CA TYR A 191 -0.12 12.92 -18.30
C TYR A 191 0.54 12.23 -19.47
N ILE A 192 0.43 10.92 -19.55
CA ILE A 192 0.83 10.13 -20.72
C ILE A 192 -0.17 10.43 -21.84
N PHE A 193 0.35 10.84 -22.99
CA PHE A 193 -0.40 11.08 -24.20
C PHE A 193 -0.32 9.83 -25.07
N ILE A 194 -1.47 9.24 -25.38
CA ILE A 194 -1.56 8.08 -26.27
C ILE A 194 -1.95 8.63 -27.65
N ASP A 195 -1.03 8.53 -28.62
CA ASP A 195 -1.32 8.78 -30.02
C ASP A 195 -1.66 7.45 -30.69
N LEU A 196 -2.91 7.28 -31.12
CA LEU A 196 -3.38 6.06 -31.80
C LEU A 196 -3.25 6.13 -33.33
N ASN A 197 -2.63 7.18 -33.89
CA ASN A 197 -2.48 7.37 -35.34
C ASN A 197 -1.14 6.86 -35.92
N LEU A 198 -0.53 5.84 -35.31
CA LEU A 198 0.67 5.16 -35.85
C LEU A 198 0.31 3.88 -36.61
#